data_AF-A0A9E4F6R6-F1
#
_entry.id   AF-A0A9E4F6R6-F1
#
_cell.length_a   1.000
_cell.length_b   1.000
_cell.length_c   1.000
_cell.angle_alpha   90.00
_cell.angle_beta   90.00
_cell.angle_gamma   90.00
#
_symmetry.space_group_name_H-M   'P 1'
#
loop_
_entity.id
_entity.type
_entity.pdbx_description
1 polymer ?
#
loop_
_entity_poly.entity_id
_entity_poly.type
_entity_poly.pdbx_seq_one_letter_code
_entity_poly.pdbx_strand_id
1 'polypeptide(L)'
;MPTFEIVPLNEAQLELTLSGKRGVVLREYVDILRKLEPGQAGKVTANEGETTAGIRRRLATAAGLLGKTLELNRQDNVVYFWEEGDGAAPIRRRRRSSSEASE
;
A
#
# COMPACT_ATOMS: atom_id res chain seq x y z
N MET A 1 -21.35 -32.65 -3.64
CA MET A 1 -20.93 -31.92 -4.86
C MET A 1 -20.39 -30.57 -4.42
N PRO A 2 -19.12 -30.21 -4.70
CA PRO A 2 -18.60 -28.88 -4.42
C PRO A 2 -19.19 -27.87 -5.41
N THR A 3 -19.44 -26.64 -4.95
CA THR A 3 -19.82 -25.49 -5.78
C THR A 3 -18.55 -24.85 -6.37
N PHE A 4 -18.60 -24.48 -7.65
CA PHE A 4 -17.52 -23.78 -8.36
C PHE A 4 -18.04 -22.45 -8.91
N GLU A 5 -17.27 -21.39 -8.76
CA GLU A 5 -17.58 -20.05 -9.25
C GLU A 5 -16.29 -19.37 -9.72
N ILE A 6 -16.38 -18.62 -10.84
CA ILE A 6 -15.27 -17.81 -11.34
C ILE A 6 -15.43 -16.40 -10.80
N VAL A 7 -14.54 -16.02 -9.90
CA VAL A 7 -14.44 -14.65 -9.36
C VAL A 7 -13.29 -13.88 -10.03
N PRO A 8 -13.38 -12.54 -10.12
CA PRO A 8 -12.28 -11.69 -10.56
C PRO A 8 -11.00 -11.92 -9.73
N LEU A 9 -9.84 -11.94 -10.39
CA LEU A 9 -8.55 -12.23 -9.73
C LEU A 9 -8.22 -11.24 -8.60
N ASN A 10 -8.55 -9.96 -8.79
CA ASN A 10 -8.37 -8.91 -7.79
C ASN A 10 -9.22 -9.16 -6.54
N GLU A 11 -10.47 -9.56 -6.72
CA GLU A 11 -11.40 -9.88 -5.64
C GLU A 11 -10.96 -11.12 -4.87
N ALA A 12 -10.57 -12.19 -5.59
CA ALA A 12 -10.01 -13.38 -4.98
C ALA A 12 -8.74 -13.08 -4.17
N GLN A 13 -7.81 -12.29 -4.73
CA GLN A 13 -6.58 -11.88 -4.04
C GLN A 13 -6.86 -11.02 -2.81
N LEU A 14 -7.83 -10.12 -2.90
CA LEU A 14 -8.23 -9.26 -1.79
C LEU A 14 -8.83 -10.11 -0.66
N GLU A 15 -9.79 -10.99 -0.96
CA GLU A 15 -10.40 -11.88 0.04
C GLU A 15 -9.38 -12.84 0.68
N LEU A 16 -8.48 -13.43 -0.12
CA LEU A 16 -7.41 -14.31 0.37
C LEU A 16 -6.42 -13.56 1.27
N THR A 17 -6.03 -12.35 0.89
CA THR A 17 -5.03 -11.54 1.63
C THR A 17 -5.64 -10.92 2.89
N LEU A 18 -6.93 -10.60 2.87
CA LEU A 18 -7.69 -10.08 4.00
C LEU A 18 -8.21 -11.17 4.95
N SER A 19 -7.93 -12.44 4.67
CA SER A 19 -8.29 -13.55 5.55
C SER A 19 -7.28 -13.76 6.69
N GLY A 20 -7.77 -14.20 7.86
CA GLY A 20 -6.99 -14.51 9.06
C GLY A 20 -6.48 -13.28 9.84
N LYS A 21 -5.72 -13.52 10.92
CA LYS A 21 -5.30 -12.47 11.88
C LYS A 21 -4.51 -11.30 11.24
N ARG A 22 -3.72 -11.59 10.20
CA ARG A 22 -2.95 -10.56 9.47
C ARG A 22 -3.82 -9.76 8.49
N GLY A 23 -4.85 -10.40 7.94
CA GLY A 23 -5.79 -9.79 7.03
C GLY A 23 -6.72 -8.78 7.70
N VAL A 24 -7.11 -9.03 8.97
CA VAL A 24 -7.89 -8.07 9.78
C VAL A 24 -7.18 -6.72 9.86
N VAL A 25 -5.88 -6.73 10.19
CA VAL A 25 -5.10 -5.49 10.30
C VAL A 25 -4.94 -4.81 8.94
N LEU A 26 -4.72 -5.57 7.87
CA LEU A 26 -4.60 -5.00 6.53
C LEU A 26 -5.93 -4.39 6.04
N ARG A 27 -7.08 -4.94 6.45
CA ARG A 27 -8.41 -4.41 6.11
C ARG A 27 -8.59 -2.98 6.61
N GLU A 28 -8.10 -2.69 7.82
CA GLU A 28 -8.13 -1.32 8.36
C GLU A 28 -7.37 -0.34 7.44
N TYR A 29 -6.21 -0.75 6.91
CA TYR A 29 -5.45 0.07 5.96
C TYR A 29 -6.17 0.24 4.62
N VAL A 30 -6.84 -0.81 4.11
CA VAL A 30 -7.67 -0.71 2.90
C VAL A 30 -8.81 0.29 3.10
N ASP A 31 -9.48 0.25 4.25
CA ASP A 31 -10.58 1.16 4.56
C ASP A 31 -10.11 2.61 4.73
N ILE A 32 -8.91 2.83 5.29
CA ILE A 32 -8.27 4.16 5.32
C ILE A 32 -8.08 4.70 3.90
N LEU A 33 -7.55 3.88 2.97
CA LEU A 33 -7.31 4.31 1.59
C LEU A 33 -8.58 4.53 0.79
N ARG A 34 -9.67 3.81 1.10
CA ARG A 34 -10.98 4.03 0.47
C ARG A 34 -11.61 5.36 0.87
N LYS A 35 -11.31 5.85 2.07
CA LYS A 35 -11.78 7.15 2.57
C LYS A 35 -10.95 8.34 2.06
N LEU A 36 -9.79 8.07 1.45
CA LEU A 36 -8.94 9.11 0.89
C LEU A 36 -9.53 9.57 -0.45
N GLU A 37 -10.01 10.81 -0.49
CA GLU A 37 -10.47 11.44 -1.73
C GLU A 37 -9.29 12.01 -2.52
N PRO A 38 -9.45 12.21 -3.85
CA PRO A 38 -8.42 12.86 -4.65
C PRO A 38 -8.03 14.24 -4.10
N GLY A 39 -6.74 14.55 -4.10
CA GLY A 39 -6.20 15.81 -3.56
C GLY A 39 -6.02 15.84 -2.04
N GLN A 40 -6.35 14.74 -1.33
CA GLN A 40 -6.15 14.65 0.11
C GLN A 40 -4.88 13.86 0.47
N ALA A 41 -4.28 14.26 1.59
CA ALA A 41 -3.22 13.49 2.23
C ALA A 41 -3.72 12.88 3.54
N GLY A 42 -3.43 11.61 3.74
CA GLY A 42 -3.64 10.91 4.99
C GLY A 42 -2.39 10.94 5.88
N LYS A 43 -2.62 10.81 7.18
CA LYS A 43 -1.57 10.75 8.22
C LYS A 43 -1.86 9.58 9.15
N VAL A 44 -0.88 8.70 9.35
CA VAL A 44 -0.92 7.64 10.36
C VAL A 44 0.24 7.84 11.33
N THR A 45 -0.07 7.92 12.62
CA THR A 45 0.94 7.93 13.69
C THR A 45 1.16 6.50 14.19
N ALA A 46 2.42 6.10 14.35
CA ALA A 46 2.77 4.80 14.91
C ALA A 46 2.54 4.77 16.42
N ASN A 47 2.11 3.61 16.92
CA ASN A 47 1.81 3.36 18.33
C ASN A 47 2.75 2.28 18.87
N GLU A 48 2.71 1.97 20.18
CA GLU A 48 3.63 0.99 20.80
C GLU A 48 3.66 -0.40 20.11
N GLY A 49 2.55 -0.82 19.50
CA GLY A 49 2.45 -2.10 18.78
C GLY A 49 2.78 -2.03 17.28
N GLU A 50 3.09 -0.86 16.72
CA GLU A 50 3.27 -0.70 15.29
C GLU A 50 4.36 0.32 14.92
N THR A 51 5.30 -0.11 14.08
CA THR A 51 6.38 0.76 13.59
C THR A 51 5.97 1.49 12.33
N THR A 52 6.56 2.66 12.08
CA THR A 52 6.40 3.41 10.81
C THR A 52 6.77 2.59 9.58
N ALA A 53 7.74 1.67 9.70
CA ALA A 53 8.08 0.73 8.63
C ALA A 53 6.95 -0.29 8.37
N GLY A 54 6.30 -0.78 9.44
CA GLY A 54 5.13 -1.64 9.37
C GLY A 54 3.95 -0.96 8.67
N ILE A 55 3.62 0.26 9.11
CA ILE A 55 2.58 1.11 8.51
C ILE A 55 2.83 1.28 7.02
N ARG A 56 4.04 1.68 6.63
CA ARG A 56 4.41 1.90 5.23
C ARG A 56 4.21 0.66 4.38
N ARG A 57 4.61 -0.51 4.89
CA ARG A 57 4.46 -1.78 4.17
C ARG A 57 2.98 -2.13 3.97
N ARG A 58 2.16 -1.96 5.02
CA ARG A 58 0.72 -2.24 4.96
C ARG A 58 -0.01 -1.27 4.03
N LEU A 59 0.30 0.03 4.08
CA LEU A 59 -0.23 1.03 3.15
C LEU A 59 0.13 0.69 1.69
N ALA A 60 1.38 0.34 1.41
CA ALA A 60 1.80 -0.05 0.07
C ALA A 60 1.08 -1.31 -0.43
N THR A 61 0.90 -2.33 0.44
CA THR A 61 0.14 -3.54 0.09
C THR A 61 -1.34 -3.22 -0.15
N ALA A 62 -1.97 -2.43 0.72
CA ALA A 62 -3.37 -2.03 0.58
C ALA A 62 -3.60 -1.22 -0.70
N ALA A 63 -2.68 -0.32 -1.06
CA ALA A 63 -2.74 0.43 -2.31
C ALA A 63 -2.68 -0.48 -3.53
N GLY A 64 -1.74 -1.44 -3.54
CA GLY A 64 -1.63 -2.43 -4.61
C GLY A 64 -2.89 -3.28 -4.77
N LEU A 65 -3.55 -3.65 -3.67
CA LEU A 65 -4.83 -4.36 -3.71
C LEU A 65 -5.97 -3.53 -4.30
N LEU A 66 -5.93 -2.20 -4.13
CA LEU A 66 -6.88 -1.26 -4.71
C LEU A 66 -6.50 -0.82 -6.14
N GLY A 67 -5.36 -1.28 -6.66
CA GLY A 67 -4.83 -0.81 -7.94
C GLY A 67 -4.36 0.65 -7.93
N LYS A 68 -4.15 1.23 -6.74
CA LYS A 68 -3.68 2.60 -6.56
C LYS A 68 -2.16 2.64 -6.33
N THR A 69 -1.55 3.77 -6.68
CA THR A 69 -0.16 4.05 -6.30
C THR A 69 -0.14 5.20 -5.31
N LEU A 70 0.60 5.04 -4.21
CA LEU A 70 0.70 6.05 -3.16
C LEU A 70 2.12 6.57 -3.02
N GLU A 71 2.24 7.88 -2.82
CA GLU A 71 3.45 8.46 -2.26
C GLU A 71 3.43 8.33 -0.74
N LEU A 72 4.53 7.85 -0.17
CA LEU A 72 4.66 7.60 1.27
C LEU A 72 5.86 8.38 1.82
N ASN A 73 5.59 9.36 2.69
CA ASN A 73 6.62 10.12 3.38
C ASN A 73 6.61 9.80 4.88
N ARG A 74 7.80 9.58 5.46
CA ARG A 74 7.95 9.30 6.88
C ARG A 74 8.61 10.48 7.57
N GLN A 75 8.01 10.96 8.64
CA GLN A 75 8.59 11.93 9.55
C GLN A 75 8.45 11.42 10.98
N ASP A 76 9.58 11.14 11.63
CA ASP A 76 9.65 10.59 12.97
C ASP A 76 8.78 9.32 13.15
N ASN A 77 7.74 9.44 13.96
CA ASN A 77 6.77 8.39 14.27
C ASN A 77 5.48 8.51 13.46
N VAL A 78 5.50 9.26 12.36
CA VAL A 78 4.35 9.56 11.51
C VAL A 78 4.64 9.16 10.07
N VAL A 79 3.64 8.60 9.40
CA VAL A 79 3.63 8.34 7.96
C VAL A 79 2.54 9.18 7.32
N TYR A 80 2.94 10.08 6.43
CA TYR A 80 2.06 10.82 5.54
C TYR A 80 1.95 10.08 4.20
N PHE A 81 0.77 10.10 3.59
CA PHE A 81 0.54 9.45 2.31
C PHE A 81 -0.53 10.16 1.47
N TRP A 82 -0.42 10.09 0.15
CA TRP A 82 -1.41 10.59 -0.80
C TRP A 82 -1.34 9.76 -2.09
N GLU A 83 -2.37 9.86 -2.94
CA GLU A 83 -2.41 9.20 -4.24
C GLU A 83 -1.43 9.86 -5.22
N GLU A 84 -0.63 9.05 -5.92
CA GLU A 84 0.35 9.54 -6.90
C GLU A 84 -0.41 10.12 -8.11
N GLY A 85 -0.26 11.43 -8.33
CA GLY A 85 -1.01 12.19 -9.35
C GLY A 85 -1.71 13.44 -8.83
N ASP A 86 -2.01 13.49 -7.53
CA ASP A 86 -2.71 14.62 -6.88
C ASP A 86 -1.77 15.57 -6.12
N GLY A 87 -0.52 15.17 -5.88
CA GLY A 87 0.52 15.97 -5.26
C GLY A 87 1.77 15.96 -6.13
N ALA A 88 2.34 17.13 -6.40
CA ALA A 88 3.60 17.27 -7.14
C ALA A 88 4.70 16.37 -6.53
N ALA A 89 5.22 15.45 -7.35
CA ALA A 89 6.09 14.33 -6.96
C ALA A 89 7.44 14.74 -6.33
N PRO A 90 8.20 13.75 -5.81
CA PRO A 90 9.40 13.41 -6.56
C PRO A 90 9.53 11.91 -6.90
N ILE A 91 9.67 11.69 -8.20
CA ILE A 91 10.07 10.48 -8.91
C ILE A 91 11.29 9.83 -8.21
N ARG A 92 11.10 8.69 -7.55
CA ARG A 92 12.23 7.79 -7.24
C ARG A 92 12.57 6.98 -8.49
N ARG A 93 13.42 7.57 -9.34
CA ARG A 93 14.12 6.86 -10.42
C ARG A 93 14.81 5.62 -9.82
N ARG A 94 14.28 4.45 -10.16
CA ARG A 94 14.94 3.15 -10.00
C ARG A 94 16.35 3.26 -10.60
N ARG A 95 17.38 3.26 -9.75
CA ARG A 95 18.77 3.08 -10.19
C ARG A 95 18.88 1.72 -10.85
N ARG A 96 18.82 1.74 -12.18
CA ARG A 96 19.28 0.68 -13.07
C ARG A 96 20.79 0.89 -13.16
N SER A 97 21.58 0.28 -12.26
CA SER A 97 23.03 0.22 -12.47
C SER A 97 23.29 -0.87 -13.49
N SER A 98 23.65 -0.42 -14.68
CA SER A 98 24.08 -1.21 -15.83
C SER A 98 25.26 -2.11 -15.47
N SER A 99 25.30 -3.28 -16.10
CA SER A 99 26.53 -4.04 -16.32
C SER A 99 27.43 -3.27 -17.31
N GLU A 100 28.72 -3.18 -17.00
CA GLU A 100 29.87 -3.05 -17.91
C GLU A 100 30.99 -3.80 -17.16
N ALA A 101 31.55 -4.96 -17.54
CA ALA A 101 31.72 -5.63 -18.83
C ALA A 101 32.42 -4.75 -19.89
N SER A 102 33.73 -4.58 -19.73
CA SER A 102 34.75 -4.26 -20.75
C SER A 102 36.10 -4.58 -20.08
N GLU A 103 36.74 -5.70 -20.40
CA GLU A 103 37.73 -5.95 -21.47
C GLU A 103 39.17 -5.87 -20.93
#